data_AF-A0A2V5YEW1-F1
#
_entry.id   AF-A0A2V5YEW1-F1
#
_cell.length_a   1.000
_cell.length_b   1.000
_cell.length_c   1.000
_cell.angle_alpha   90.00
_cell.angle_beta   90.00
_cell.angle_gamma   90.00
#
_symmetry.space_group_name_H-M   'P 1'
#
loop_
_entity.id
_entity.type
_entity.pdbx_description
1 polymer ?
#
loop_
_entity_poly.entity_id
_entity_poly.type
_entity_poly.pdbx_seq_one_letter_code
_entity_poly.pdbx_strand_id
1 'polypeptide(L)'
;MHEASEAIYALKPVSFRYHKQYDVTQTLAFGLIAEEVAEVAPALVGRNQKGEPESVRYEQVNAMLLNEFLKEHARVEEQDRKIQNQESTITQLKRDVAALVARLKEHDSKIQKVTDQLD
;
A
#
# COMPACT_ATOMS: atom_id res chain seq x y z
N MET A 1 -0.73 19.46 -1.82
CA MET A 1 -1.47 18.27 -2.27
C MET A 1 -1.33 17.07 -1.35
N HIS A 2 -0.13 16.80 -0.81
CA HIS A 2 0.22 15.57 -0.06
C HIS A 2 -0.95 14.93 0.72
N GLU A 3 -1.42 15.46 1.84
CA GLU A 3 -2.46 14.78 2.63
C GLU A 3 -3.88 14.99 2.09
N ALA A 4 -4.12 16.06 1.32
CA ALA A 4 -5.46 16.39 0.84
C ALA A 4 -6.05 15.32 -0.07
N SER A 5 -5.22 14.67 -0.90
CA SER A 5 -5.61 13.58 -1.78
C SER A 5 -5.96 12.28 -1.05
N GLU A 6 -5.58 12.12 0.22
CA GLU A 6 -5.86 10.92 1.01
C GLU A 6 -7.34 10.81 1.41
N ALA A 7 -8.11 11.90 1.28
CA ALA A 7 -9.56 11.88 1.43
C ALA A 7 -10.23 10.84 0.51
N ILE A 8 -9.59 10.48 -0.62
CA ILE A 8 -10.14 9.47 -1.53
C ILE A 8 -10.21 8.07 -0.92
N TYR A 9 -9.38 7.75 0.09
CA TYR A 9 -9.39 6.45 0.76
C TYR A 9 -10.65 6.22 1.61
N ALA A 10 -11.34 7.29 2.00
CA ALA A 10 -12.58 7.22 2.75
C ALA A 10 -13.83 7.13 1.84
N LEU A 11 -13.67 7.33 0.52
CA LEU A 11 -14.78 7.26 -0.42
C LEU A 11 -15.24 5.82 -0.60
N LYS A 12 -16.55 5.63 -0.81
CA LYS A 12 -17.18 4.32 -0.97
C LYS A 12 -17.76 4.19 -2.38
N PRO A 13 -17.04 3.54 -3.32
CA PRO A 13 -17.58 3.27 -4.64
C PRO A 13 -18.82 2.38 -4.55
N VAL A 14 -19.83 2.72 -5.33
CA VAL A 14 -21.06 1.93 -5.45
C VAL A 14 -21.31 1.58 -6.91
N SER A 15 -22.13 0.55 -7.12
CA SER A 15 -22.79 0.34 -8.41
C SER A 15 -24.25 0.73 -8.29
N PHE A 16 -24.79 1.36 -9.33
CA PHE A 16 -26.17 1.84 -9.34
C PHE A 16 -26.74 1.83 -10.76
N ARG A 17 -28.05 2.02 -10.87
CA ARG A 17 -28.73 2.26 -12.14
C ARG A 17 -29.49 3.56 -11.99
N TYR A 18 -29.37 4.45 -12.96
CA TYR A 18 -30.20 5.66 -12.99
C TYR A 18 -31.68 5.29 -13.05
N HIS A 19 -32.60 6.17 -12.66
CA HIS A 19 -34.01 5.92 -12.90
C HIS A 19 -34.32 5.84 -14.40
N LYS A 20 -35.34 5.07 -14.80
CA LYS A 20 -35.71 4.86 -16.22
C LYS A 20 -35.95 6.15 -17.00
N GLN A 21 -36.39 7.21 -16.31
CA GLN A 21 -36.59 8.53 -16.90
C GLN A 21 -35.29 9.22 -17.36
N TYR A 22 -34.13 8.81 -16.82
CA TYR A 22 -32.81 9.33 -17.18
C TYR A 22 -32.00 8.34 -18.02
N ASP A 23 -32.21 7.04 -17.82
CA ASP A 23 -31.63 5.99 -18.64
C ASP A 23 -32.63 4.84 -18.84
N VAL A 24 -33.19 4.77 -20.05
CA VAL A 24 -34.15 3.73 -20.44
C VAL A 24 -33.50 2.34 -20.46
N THR A 25 -32.20 2.27 -20.75
CA THR A 25 -31.47 1.00 -20.83
C THR A 25 -31.17 0.43 -19.44
N GLN A 26 -31.29 1.25 -18.39
CA GLN A 26 -30.94 0.91 -17.02
C GLN A 26 -29.52 0.34 -16.94
N THR A 27 -28.56 0.88 -17.68
CA THR A 27 -27.18 0.36 -17.69
C THR A 27 -26.59 0.42 -16.28
N LEU A 28 -25.87 -0.63 -15.88
CA LEU A 28 -25.19 -0.64 -14.59
C LEU A 28 -24.04 0.37 -14.64
N ALA A 29 -24.10 1.39 -13.79
CA ALA A 29 -23.07 2.40 -13.65
C ALA A 29 -22.27 2.16 -12.36
N PHE A 30 -21.07 2.72 -12.33
CA PHE A 30 -20.20 2.76 -11.15
C PHE A 30 -19.90 4.21 -10.82
N GLY A 31 -19.87 4.53 -9.53
CA GLY A 31 -19.59 5.89 -9.11
C GLY A 31 -19.67 6.08 -7.60
N LEU A 32 -19.93 7.32 -7.21
CA LEU A 32 -20.01 7.77 -5.82
C LEU A 32 -21.34 8.50 -5.60
N ILE A 33 -21.88 8.40 -4.38
CA ILE A 33 -23.10 9.10 -3.96
C ILE A 33 -22.70 10.46 -3.37
N ALA A 34 -23.22 11.56 -3.92
CA ALA A 34 -22.78 12.92 -3.56
C ALA A 34 -22.97 13.24 -2.08
N GLU A 35 -24.05 12.76 -1.47
CA GLU A 35 -24.37 12.88 -0.06
C GLU A 35 -23.34 12.16 0.82
N GLU A 36 -22.99 10.92 0.48
CA GLU A 36 -21.96 10.15 1.22
C GLU A 36 -20.58 10.78 1.08
N VAL A 37 -20.24 11.29 -0.12
CA VAL A 37 -19.00 12.04 -0.33
C VAL A 37 -18.99 13.33 0.48
N ALA A 38 -20.13 14.01 0.63
CA ALA A 38 -20.22 15.26 1.39
C ALA A 38 -19.93 15.09 2.88
N GLU A 39 -20.21 13.92 3.45
CA GLU A 39 -19.92 13.58 4.84
C GLU A 39 -18.41 13.45 5.12
N VAL A 40 -17.66 12.87 4.17
CA VAL A 40 -16.24 12.56 4.35
C VAL A 40 -15.29 13.57 3.69
N ALA A 41 -15.69 14.14 2.55
CA ALA A 41 -14.88 15.00 1.70
C ALA A 41 -15.74 16.10 1.05
N PRO A 42 -16.28 17.05 1.84
CA PRO A 42 -17.25 18.06 1.35
C PRO A 42 -16.71 18.96 0.23
N ALA A 43 -15.39 19.13 0.14
CA ALA A 43 -14.74 19.89 -0.93
C ALA A 43 -14.89 19.22 -2.32
N LEU A 44 -15.14 17.91 -2.37
CA LEU A 44 -15.27 17.14 -3.61
C LEU A 44 -16.71 17.12 -4.17
N VAL A 45 -17.61 17.91 -3.59
CA VAL A 45 -19.03 17.93 -3.95
C VAL A 45 -19.41 19.26 -4.59
N GLY A 46 -20.16 19.19 -5.67
CA GLY A 46 -20.93 20.30 -6.23
C GLY A 46 -22.28 20.39 -5.51
N ARG A 47 -22.66 21.60 -5.09
CA ARG A 47 -23.92 21.85 -4.39
C ARG A 47 -24.87 22.66 -5.25
N ASN A 48 -26.16 22.36 -5.16
CA ASN A 48 -27.22 23.08 -5.88
C ASN A 48 -27.50 24.46 -5.25
N GLN A 49 -28.49 25.20 -5.79
CA GLN A 49 -28.88 26.52 -5.27
C GLN A 49 -29.39 26.52 -3.82
N LYS A 50 -29.84 25.37 -3.30
CA LYS A 50 -30.27 25.18 -1.92
C LYS A 50 -29.12 24.79 -0.98
N GLY A 51 -27.92 24.61 -1.53
CA GLY A 51 -26.74 24.16 -0.78
C GLY A 51 -26.69 22.63 -0.57
N GLU A 52 -27.58 21.86 -1.19
CA GLU A 52 -27.61 20.41 -1.07
C GLU A 52 -26.57 19.77 -2.01
N PRO A 53 -25.90 18.67 -1.61
CA PRO A 53 -25.08 17.86 -2.51
C PRO A 53 -25.86 17.45 -3.76
N GLU A 54 -25.30 17.67 -4.95
CA GLU A 54 -25.96 17.32 -6.22
C GLU A 54 -25.02 16.59 -7.19
N SER A 55 -23.70 16.79 -7.06
CA SER A 55 -22.72 16.16 -7.95
C SER A 55 -21.39 15.91 -7.26
N VAL A 56 -20.63 14.95 -7.76
CA VAL A 56 -19.23 14.72 -7.35
C VAL A 56 -18.30 15.37 -8.36
N ARG A 57 -17.26 16.04 -7.89
CA ARG A 57 -16.24 16.71 -8.72
C ARG A 57 -15.22 15.69 -9.22
N TYR A 58 -15.63 14.85 -10.18
CA TYR A 58 -14.82 13.73 -10.68
C TYR A 58 -13.45 14.15 -11.24
N GLU A 59 -13.31 15.34 -11.82
CA GLU A 59 -11.99 15.84 -12.26
C GLU A 59 -11.00 15.98 -11.10
N GLN A 60 -11.47 16.43 -9.93
CA GLN A 60 -10.63 16.52 -8.73
C GLN A 60 -10.31 15.14 -8.18
N VAL A 61 -11.32 14.25 -8.11
CA VAL A 61 -11.12 12.86 -7.69
C VAL A 61 -10.08 12.17 -8.56
N ASN A 62 -10.13 12.35 -9.89
CA ASN A 62 -9.17 11.76 -10.83
C ASN A 62 -7.75 12.29 -10.61
N ALA A 63 -7.58 13.59 -10.38
CA ALA A 63 -6.28 14.18 -10.07
C ALA A 63 -5.72 13.66 -8.72
N MET A 64 -6.58 13.49 -7.72
CA MET A 64 -6.20 12.93 -6.42
C MET A 64 -5.83 11.45 -6.53
N LEU A 65 -6.58 10.65 -7.32
CA LEU A 65 -6.24 9.26 -7.62
C LEU A 65 -4.86 9.14 -8.28
N LEU A 66 -4.55 10.00 -9.25
CA LEU A 66 -3.21 10.03 -9.86
C LEU A 66 -2.12 10.33 -8.82
N ASN A 67 -2.36 11.29 -7.93
CA ASN A 67 -1.40 11.61 -6.88
C ASN A 67 -1.17 10.44 -5.91
N GLU A 68 -2.23 9.77 -5.44
CA GLU A 68 -2.10 8.60 -4.58
C GLU A 68 -1.45 7.41 -5.31
N PHE A 69 -1.76 7.20 -6.59
CA PHE A 69 -1.10 6.20 -7.40
C PHE A 69 0.42 6.43 -7.50
N LEU A 70 0.84 7.68 -7.73
CA LEU A 70 2.26 8.04 -7.79
C LEU A 70 2.96 7.86 -6.44
N LYS A 71 2.29 8.20 -5.32
CA LYS A 71 2.83 7.94 -3.98
C LYS A 71 3.02 6.44 -3.72
N GLU A 72 2.01 5.63 -4.01
CA GLU A 72 2.09 4.18 -3.80
C GLU A 72 3.15 3.56 -4.72
N HIS A 73 3.30 4.04 -5.95
CA HIS A 73 4.39 3.61 -6.83
C HIS A 73 5.77 3.88 -6.21
N ALA A 74 6.01 5.11 -5.72
CA ALA A 74 7.26 5.45 -5.04
C ALA A 74 7.48 4.63 -3.76
N ARG A 75 6.41 4.31 -3.01
CA ARG A 75 6.48 3.44 -1.83
C ARG A 75 6.88 2.02 -2.19
N VAL A 76 6.35 1.48 -3.29
CA VAL A 76 6.72 0.15 -3.81
C VAL A 76 8.18 0.12 -4.22
N GLU A 77 8.68 1.13 -4.97
CA GLU A 77 10.09 1.19 -5.35
C GLU A 77 11.03 1.22 -4.13
N GLU A 78 10.66 1.98 -3.09
CA GLU A 78 11.44 2.03 -1.85
C GLU A 78 11.36 0.71 -1.07
N GLN A 79 10.22 0.02 -1.09
CA GLN A 79 10.09 -1.31 -0.50
C GLN A 79 10.96 -2.34 -1.23
N ASP A 80 10.97 -2.32 -2.56
CA ASP A 80 11.81 -3.22 -3.38
C ASP A 80 13.30 -3.00 -3.08
N ARG A 81 13.73 -1.74 -2.94
CA ARG A 81 15.11 -1.42 -2.54
C ARG A 81 15.44 -1.96 -1.15
N LYS A 82 14.52 -1.85 -0.18
CA LYS A 82 14.70 -2.41 1.17
C LYS A 82 14.79 -3.93 1.13
N ILE A 83 13.96 -4.59 0.33
CA ILE A 83 13.98 -6.05 0.15
C ILE A 83 15.34 -6.49 -0.39
N GLN A 84 15.85 -5.85 -1.44
CA GLN A 84 17.19 -6.16 -2.00
C GLN A 84 18.31 -6.02 -0.96
N ASN A 85 18.27 -4.95 -0.16
CA ASN A 85 19.24 -4.76 0.93
C ASN A 85 19.13 -5.84 2.01
N GLN A 86 17.90 -6.24 2.36
CA GLN A 86 17.64 -7.31 3.31
C GLN A 86 18.13 -8.65 2.77
N GLU A 87 17.89 -8.97 1.50
CA GLU A 87 18.36 -10.20 0.85
C GLU A 87 19.90 -10.29 0.84
N SER A 88 20.58 -9.19 0.56
CA SER A 88 22.05 -9.10 0.65
C SER A 88 22.55 -9.36 2.07
N THR A 89 21.92 -8.72 3.06
CA THR A 89 22.25 -8.90 4.49
C THR A 89 22.02 -10.34 4.94
N ILE A 90 20.90 -10.95 4.58
CA ILE A 90 20.58 -12.35 4.88
C ILE A 90 21.62 -13.28 4.25
N THR A 91 22.03 -13.02 3.01
CA THR A 91 23.06 -13.81 2.32
C THR A 91 24.39 -13.71 3.06
N GLN A 92 24.78 -12.52 3.52
CA GLN A 92 26.00 -12.35 4.29
C GLN A 92 25.94 -13.07 5.65
N LEU A 93 24.85 -12.90 6.39
CA LEU A 93 24.64 -13.58 7.67
C LEU A 93 24.68 -15.11 7.53
N LYS A 94 24.11 -15.66 6.45
CA LYS A 94 24.20 -17.10 6.17
C LYS A 94 25.65 -17.57 6.01
N ARG A 95 26.50 -16.79 5.35
CA ARG A 95 27.94 -17.10 5.21
C ARG A 95 28.66 -17.01 6.55
N ASP A 96 28.40 -15.97 7.33
CA ASP A 96 29.05 -15.76 8.63
C ASP A 96 28.69 -16.88 9.61
N VAL A 97 27.41 -17.28 9.64
CA VAL A 97 26.95 -18.44 10.43
C VAL A 97 27.65 -19.72 9.98
N ALA A 98 27.75 -19.99 8.67
CA ALA A 98 28.45 -21.16 8.17
C ALA A 98 29.94 -21.18 8.58
N ALA A 99 30.60 -20.02 8.53
CA ALA A 99 32.00 -19.87 8.95
C ALA A 99 32.16 -20.09 10.46
N LEU A 100 31.25 -19.56 11.29
CA LEU A 100 31.24 -19.79 12.73
C LEU A 100 31.03 -21.26 13.07
N VAL A 101 30.09 -21.94 12.41
CA VAL A 101 29.87 -23.39 12.57
C VAL A 101 31.11 -24.19 12.21
N ALA A 102 31.83 -23.81 11.14
CA ALA A 102 33.07 -24.47 10.77
C ALA A 102 34.17 -24.28 11.84
N ARG A 103 34.32 -23.07 12.38
CA ARG A 103 35.28 -22.79 13.47
C ARG A 103 34.92 -23.54 14.74
N LEU A 104 33.64 -23.64 15.10
CA LEU A 104 33.19 -24.42 16.27
C LEU A 104 33.60 -25.88 16.13
N LYS A 105 33.37 -26.51 14.97
CA LYS A 105 33.81 -27.90 14.72
C LYS A 105 35.33 -28.08 14.83
N GLU A 106 36.10 -27.10 14.37
CA GLU A 106 37.55 -27.12 14.51
C GLU A 106 37.98 -27.04 15.99
N HIS A 107 37.34 -26.15 16.76
CA HIS A 107 37.57 -26.02 18.19
C HIS A 107 37.21 -27.31 18.94
N ASP A 108 36.06 -27.93 18.64
CA ASP A 108 35.66 -29.20 19.24
C ASP A 108 36.71 -30.29 19.00
N SER A 109 37.25 -30.36 17.77
CA SER A 109 38.31 -31.30 17.41
C SER A 109 39.62 -31.05 18.17
N LYS A 110 39.97 -29.78 18.42
CA LYS A 110 41.16 -29.41 19.20
C LYS A 110 40.97 -29.74 20.68
N ILE A 111 39.79 -29.46 21.23
CA ILE A 111 39.45 -29.79 22.61
C ILE A 111 39.56 -31.30 22.82
N GLN A 112 38.98 -32.12 21.93
CA GLN A 112 39.06 -33.58 22.02
C GLN A 112 40.52 -34.06 22.05
N LYS A 113 41.37 -33.54 21.16
CA LYS A 113 42.81 -33.91 21.13
C LYS A 113 43.54 -33.58 22.41
N VAL A 114 43.23 -32.45 23.05
CA VAL A 114 43.85 -32.06 24.33
C VAL A 114 43.35 -32.95 25.45
N THR A 115 42.05 -33.28 25.46
CA THR A 115 41.46 -34.23 26.42
C THR A 115 42.14 -35.60 26.32
N ASP A 116 42.28 -36.13 25.11
CA ASP A 116 42.93 -37.44 24.85
C ASP A 116 44.41 -37.48 25.27
N GLN A 117 45.08 -36.34 25.47
CA GLN A 117 46.48 -36.25 25.92
C GLN A 117 46.62 -36.17 27.45
N LEU A 118 45.53 -35.88 28.16
CA LEU A 118 45.50 -35.75 29.62
C LEU A 118 45.08 -37.05 30.32
N ASP A 119 44.43 -37.96 29.59
CA ASP A 119 44.11 -39.34 30.01
C ASP A 119 45.27 -40.31 29.73
#